data_AF-A0A2M8FQI0-F1
#
_entry.id   AF-A0A2M8FQI0-F1
#
_cell.length_a   1.000
_cell.length_b   1.000
_cell.length_c   1.000
_cell.angle_alpha   90.00
_cell.angle_beta   90.00
_cell.angle_gamma   90.00
#
_symmetry.space_group_name_H-M   'P 1'
#
loop_
_entity.id
_entity.type
_entity.pdbx_description
1 polymer ?
#
loop_
_entity_poly.entity_id
_entity_poly.type
_entity_poly.pdbx_seq_one_letter_code
_entity_poly.pdbx_strand_id
1 'polypeptide(L)'
;NEIKNQFIAEHQQIRALVSQIKNATDEVVEKAVELARVLNNHVRFEERILFPYLEKKIPADKMAEIGIALSEVKITCQKFTPEFWKIEKK
;
A
#
# COMPACT_ATOMS: atom_id res chain seq x y z
N ASN A 1 19.62 6.56 2.38
CA ASN A 1 19.06 6.36 1.02
C ASN A 1 17.67 6.97 1.02
N GLU A 2 17.44 8.03 0.26
CA GLU A 2 16.23 8.85 0.33
C GLU A 2 14.96 8.06 -0.02
N ILE A 3 15.02 7.19 -1.03
CA ILE A 3 13.91 6.32 -1.46
C ILE A 3 13.42 5.44 -0.30
N LYS A 4 14.36 4.85 0.47
CA LYS A 4 14.03 4.02 1.64
C LYS A 4 13.35 4.84 2.74
N ASN A 5 13.86 6.05 3.00
CA ASN A 5 13.30 6.92 4.03
C ASN A 5 11.87 7.36 3.67
N GLN A 6 11.64 7.72 2.40
CA GLN A 6 10.32 8.04 1.88
C GLN A 6 9.35 6.85 2.05
N PHE A 7 9.76 5.65 1.60
CA PHE A 7 8.95 4.44 1.74
C PHE A 7 8.51 4.18 3.19
N ILE A 8 9.44 4.28 4.14
CA ILE A 8 9.14 4.06 5.57
C ILE A 8 8.19 5.14 6.10
N ALA A 9 8.43 6.41 5.77
CA ALA A 9 7.62 7.53 6.23
C ALA A 9 6.18 7.47 5.68
N GLU A 10 6.01 7.20 4.38
CA GLU A 10 4.68 7.06 3.76
C GLU A 10 3.90 5.91 4.39
N HIS A 11 4.54 4.77 4.64
CA HIS A 11 3.91 3.64 5.33
C HIS A 11 3.50 3.98 6.78
N GLN A 12 4.32 4.74 7.51
CA GLN A 12 3.95 5.22 8.85
C GLN A 12 2.73 6.15 8.79
N GLN A 13 2.70 7.07 7.83
CA GLN A 13 1.56 7.97 7.61
C GLN A 13 0.27 7.21 7.27
N ILE A 14 0.34 6.24 6.35
CA ILE A 14 -0.81 5.41 5.96
C ILE A 14 -1.36 4.65 7.17
N ARG A 15 -0.49 4.03 7.97
CA ARG A 15 -0.90 3.30 9.19
C ARG A 15 -1.53 4.23 10.22
N ALA A 16 -0.98 5.43 10.39
CA ALA A 16 -1.53 6.45 11.28
C ALA A 16 -2.93 6.88 10.83
N LEU A 17 -3.13 7.19 9.55
CA LEU A 17 -4.44 7.56 8.99
C LEU A 17 -5.48 6.45 9.17
N VAL A 18 -5.10 5.19 8.90
CA VAL A 18 -6.00 4.03 9.14
C VAL A 18 -6.38 3.93 10.62
N SER A 19 -5.42 4.13 11.53
CA SER A 19 -5.70 4.12 12.97
C SER A 19 -6.63 5.26 13.39
N GLN A 20 -6.42 6.47 12.85
CA GLN A 20 -7.26 7.63 13.12
C GLN A 20 -8.68 7.39 12.63
N ILE A 21 -8.87 6.89 11.41
CA ILE A 21 -10.20 6.57 10.85
C ILE A 21 -10.94 5.55 11.73
N LYS A 22 -10.23 4.50 12.20
CA LYS A 22 -10.83 3.46 13.05
C LYS A 22 -11.33 3.98 14.40
N ASN A 23 -10.73 5.04 14.93
CA ASN A 23 -11.01 5.59 16.25
C ASN A 23 -11.76 6.93 16.20
N ALA A 24 -12.04 7.45 15.00
CA ALA A 24 -12.65 8.76 14.82
C ALA A 24 -14.16 8.74 15.10
N THR A 25 -14.62 9.76 15.81
CA THR A 25 -16.05 10.05 16.04
C THR A 25 -16.62 11.06 15.04
N ASP A 26 -15.74 11.79 14.36
CA ASP A 26 -15.96 12.93 13.49
C ASP A 26 -14.84 12.99 12.43
N GLU A 27 -15.02 13.79 11.37
CA GLU A 27 -14.06 13.95 10.26
C GLU A 27 -13.69 12.65 9.49
N VAL A 28 -14.42 11.55 9.70
CA VAL A 28 -14.12 10.25 9.07
C VAL A 28 -13.97 10.35 7.56
N VAL A 29 -14.85 11.13 6.92
CA VAL A 29 -14.85 11.34 5.45
C VAL A 29 -13.58 12.06 5.01
N GLU A 30 -13.19 13.14 5.69
CA GLU A 30 -12.00 13.92 5.34
C GLU A 30 -10.73 13.08 5.51
N LYS A 31 -10.62 12.33 6.62
CA LYS A 31 -9.50 11.42 6.86
C LYS A 31 -9.47 10.27 5.84
N ALA A 32 -10.62 9.76 5.41
CA ALA A 32 -10.70 8.75 4.37
C ALA A 32 -10.26 9.29 2.99
N VAL A 33 -10.63 10.52 2.65
CA VAL A 33 -10.17 11.21 1.43
C VAL A 33 -8.66 11.44 1.47
N GLU A 34 -8.12 11.84 2.63
CA GLU A 34 -6.68 11.98 2.81
C GLU A 34 -5.95 10.63 2.65
N LEU A 35 -6.45 9.57 3.28
CA LEU A 35 -5.91 8.23 3.14
C LEU A 35 -5.91 7.78 1.67
N ALA A 36 -7.01 8.00 0.94
CA ALA A 36 -7.09 7.65 -0.47
C ALA A 36 -6.03 8.38 -1.31
N ARG A 37 -5.82 9.67 -1.05
CA ARG A 37 -4.79 10.47 -1.73
C ARG A 37 -3.38 9.97 -1.42
N VAL A 38 -3.05 9.78 -0.13
CA VAL A 38 -1.73 9.34 0.31
C VAL A 38 -1.43 7.93 -0.23
N LEU A 39 -2.39 7.01 -0.13
CA LEU A 39 -2.25 5.64 -0.62
C LEU A 39 -2.03 5.60 -2.13
N ASN A 40 -2.82 6.35 -2.91
CA ASN A 40 -2.65 6.41 -4.36
C ASN A 40 -1.28 6.96 -4.76
N ASN A 41 -0.80 8.01 -4.07
CA ASN A 41 0.52 8.56 -4.32
C ASN A 41 1.64 7.56 -3.97
N HIS A 42 1.50 6.86 -2.84
CA HIS A 42 2.43 5.83 -2.41
C HIS A 42 2.56 4.70 -3.44
N VAL A 43 1.44 4.13 -3.91
CA VAL A 43 1.45 3.07 -4.93
C VAL A 43 2.14 3.55 -6.21
N ARG A 44 1.87 4.77 -6.67
CA ARG A 44 2.55 5.32 -7.87
C ARG A 44 4.04 5.52 -7.65
N PHE A 45 4.47 5.89 -6.44
CA PHE A 45 5.88 5.97 -6.09
C PHE A 45 6.55 4.59 -6.13
N GLU A 46 5.89 3.57 -5.57
CA GLU A 46 6.38 2.20 -5.61
C GLU A 46 6.59 1.72 -7.05
N GLU A 47 5.55 1.81 -7.88
CA GLU A 47 5.55 1.33 -9.26
C GLU A 47 6.54 2.06 -10.17
N ARG A 48 6.68 3.38 -10.00
CA ARG A 48 7.45 4.22 -10.94
C ARG A 48 8.88 4.47 -10.51
N ILE A 49 9.16 4.39 -9.22
CA ILE A 49 10.45 4.81 -8.66
C ILE A 49 11.10 3.66 -7.88
N LEU A 50 10.44 3.14 -6.84
CA LEU A 50 11.05 2.16 -5.95
C LEU A 50 11.31 0.83 -6.66
N PHE A 51 10.30 0.21 -7.28
CA PHE A 51 10.48 -1.08 -7.93
C PHE A 51 11.48 -1.02 -9.09
N PRO A 52 11.44 -0.03 -10.01
CA PRO A 52 12.48 0.11 -11.03
C PRO A 52 13.88 0.35 -10.46
N TYR A 53 13.99 1.04 -9.31
CA TYR A 53 15.27 1.20 -8.62
C TYR A 53 15.79 -0.14 -8.06
N LEU A 54 14.92 -0.93 -7.43
CA LEU A 54 15.26 -2.24 -6.87
C LEU A 54 15.64 -3.23 -7.97
N GLU A 55 14.88 -3.28 -9.07
CA GLU A 55 15.16 -4.13 -10.24
C GLU A 55 16.56 -3.89 -10.82
N LYS A 56 17.01 -2.62 -10.87
CA LYS A 56 18.35 -2.26 -11.36
C LYS A 56 19.47 -2.58 -10.38
N LYS A 57 19.16 -2.74 -9.09
CA LYS A 57 20.17 -2.85 -8.01
C LYS A 57 20.28 -4.26 -7.44
N ILE A 58 19.22 -5.06 -7.53
CA ILE A 58 19.17 -6.41 -6.97
C ILE A 58 19.59 -7.41 -8.06
N PRO A 59 20.59 -8.26 -7.81
CA PRO A 59 20.96 -9.37 -8.69
C PRO A 59 19.79 -10.33 -8.96
N ALA A 60 19.75 -10.93 -10.15
CA ALA A 60 18.63 -11.77 -10.59
C ALA A 60 18.38 -13.00 -9.70
N ASP A 61 19.44 -13.62 -9.19
CA ASP A 61 19.37 -14.73 -8.22
C ASP A 61 18.69 -14.29 -6.92
N LYS A 62 19.06 -13.12 -6.38
CA LYS A 62 18.40 -12.54 -5.20
C LYS A 62 16.98 -12.11 -5.46
N MET A 63 16.67 -11.61 -6.65
CA MET A 63 15.28 -11.30 -7.03
C MET A 63 14.41 -12.56 -7.05
N ALA A 64 14.93 -13.68 -7.57
CA ALA A 64 14.23 -14.96 -7.57
C ALA A 64 13.99 -15.50 -6.15
N GLU A 65 15.00 -15.42 -5.27
CA GLU A 65 14.86 -15.78 -3.85
C GLU A 65 13.74 -14.96 -3.16
N ILE A 66 13.68 -13.65 -3.41
CA ILE A 66 12.63 -12.78 -2.88
C ILE A 66 11.26 -13.20 -3.40
N GLY A 67 11.14 -13.50 -4.70
CA GLY A 67 9.89 -13.97 -5.30
C GLY A 67 9.35 -15.25 -4.66
N ILE A 68 10.23 -16.24 -4.43
CA ILE A 68 9.88 -17.47 -3.71
C ILE A 68 9.38 -17.15 -2.30
N ALA A 69 10.15 -16.35 -1.54
CA ALA A 69 9.76 -15.98 -0.18
C ALA A 69 8.40 -15.27 -0.13
N LEU A 70 8.11 -14.37 -1.08
CA LEU A 70 6.81 -13.70 -1.18
C LEU A 70 5.67 -14.66 -1.52
N SER A 71 5.90 -15.67 -2.35
CA SER A 71 4.88 -16.68 -2.71
C SER A 71 4.41 -17.52 -1.52
N GLU A 72 5.28 -17.69 -0.51
CA GLU A 72 4.98 -18.46 0.69
C GLU A 72 4.20 -17.64 1.74
N VAL A 73 4.20 -16.31 1.60
CA VAL A 73 3.45 -15.42 2.49
C VAL A 73 1.96 -15.58 2.22
N LYS A 74 1.24 -16.16 3.19
CA LYS A 74 -0.22 -16.21 3.16
C LYS A 74 -0.80 -14.82 3.37
N ILE A 75 -1.30 -14.20 2.30
CA ILE A 75 -2.02 -12.93 2.38
C ILE A 75 -3.48 -13.21 2.73
N THR A 76 -3.88 -12.84 3.95
CA THR A 76 -5.29 -12.85 4.36
C THR A 76 -5.90 -11.48 4.06
N CYS A 77 -6.54 -11.34 2.90
CA CYS A 77 -7.38 -10.18 2.62
C CYS A 77 -8.83 -10.55 2.96
N GLN A 78 -9.49 -9.76 3.82
CA GLN A 78 -10.92 -9.97 4.07
C GLN A 78 -11.68 -9.69 2.78
N LYS A 79 -12.45 -10.68 2.31
CA LYS A 79 -13.44 -10.43 1.26
C LYS A 79 -14.47 -9.45 1.83
N PHE A 80 -14.55 -8.25 1.28
CA PHE A 80 -15.58 -7.30 1.65
C PHE A 80 -16.87 -7.71 0.92
N THR A 81 -17.90 -8.09 1.68
CA THR A 81 -19.21 -8.50 1.14
C THR A 81 -20.29 -7.64 1.80
N PRO A 82 -21.09 -6.88 1.03
CA PRO A 82 -21.13 -6.81 -0.45
C PRO A 82 -19.92 -6.08 -1.05
N GLU A 83 -19.48 -6.51 -2.23
CA GLU A 83 -18.32 -5.91 -2.93
C GLU A 83 -18.66 -4.49 -3.40
N PHE A 84 -18.31 -3.47 -2.60
CA PHE A 84 -18.67 -2.07 -2.87
C PHE A 84 -18.14 -1.53 -4.21
N TRP A 85 -17.12 -2.17 -4.79
CA TRP A 85 -16.51 -1.82 -6.08
C TRP A 85 -17.22 -2.43 -7.29
N LYS A 86 -18.18 -3.34 -7.08
CA LYS A 86 -19.06 -3.80 -8.16
C LYS A 86 -20.24 -2.83 -8.24
N ILE A 87 -20.34 -2.12 -9.36
CA ILE A 87 -21.53 -1.33 -9.66
C ILE A 87 -22.66 -2.34 -9.91
N GLU A 88 -23.59 -2.47 -8.96
CA GLU A 88 -24.82 -3.21 -9.20
C GLU A 88 -25.57 -2.51 -10.35
N LYS A 89 -25.73 -3.22 -11.47
CA LYS A 89 -26.65 -2.78 -12.52
C LYS A 89 -28.06 -2.90 -11.93
N LYS A 90 -28.67 -1.76 -11.62
CA LYS A 90 -30.11 -1.66 -11.34
C LYS A 90 -30.92 -2.05 -12.57
#